data_AF-A0A965U346-F1
#
_entry.id   AF-A0A965U346-F1
#
_cell.length_a   1.000
_cell.length_b   1.000
_cell.length_c   1.000
_cell.angle_alpha   90.00
_cell.angle_beta   90.00
_cell.angle_gamma   90.00
#
_symmetry.space_group_name_H-M   'P 1'
#
loop_
_entity.id
_entity.type
_entity.pdbx_description
1 polymer ?
#
loop_
_entity_poly.entity_id
_entity_poly.type
_entity_poly.pdbx_seq_one_letter_code
_entity_poly.pdbx_strand_id
1 'polypeptide(L)'
;FNQNDIVICSYQFAKTKEPYIRLITWDLSVIDEAHRLRNVYKSNNKIARSIKNSLESVPKILLTATPLQNSLLELYGLVSVIDDYAFGDLKSFKSQYSRVGGTAEEDVFYELKERLKPICKRTLRRQVLEYIRYTNRIALVEEFYPTSEEQELYDLVTEYLQRESLYALPSGQRKLMTLILRRLLASSTYAISGTLEALSTKLENIVKDNGDNDISEELIDNFEMYDELQEEWEGENSEDENDDEKENYSLYEIEQIKSEIISLKKFAKLAKSIIINSKGEKLFTALQRGFDEMERLGAPRKAIIFTESTRTQKYIRNLLETSGYSGQIVLFNGTNTDDISKKVYNDWIVKNKNTDKITGSKSADMRAALVDYFREEAIIMIATEAAAEGINLQFCSMIINYDLPWNPQRIEQRIG
;
A
#
# COMPACT_ATOMS: atom_id res chain seq x y z
N PHE A 1 -29.51 5.34 -5.47
CA PHE A 1 -29.04 6.70 -5.83
C PHE A 1 -30.18 7.70 -5.85
N ASN A 2 -31.32 7.44 -6.53
CA ASN A 2 -32.48 8.33 -6.43
C ASN A 2 -33.20 8.18 -5.07
N GLN A 3 -32.78 8.98 -4.08
CA GLN A 3 -33.37 9.05 -2.74
C GLN A 3 -33.08 10.41 -2.11
N ASN A 4 -33.82 10.78 -1.07
CA ASN A 4 -33.66 12.06 -0.37
C ASN A 4 -32.61 12.03 0.76
N ASP A 5 -31.94 10.89 0.95
CA ASP A 5 -30.93 10.69 1.99
C ASP A 5 -29.51 10.75 1.43
N ILE A 6 -28.55 11.06 2.31
CA ILE A 6 -27.12 11.04 1.99
C ILE A 6 -26.74 9.65 1.47
N VAL A 7 -26.05 9.61 0.32
CA VAL A 7 -25.51 8.38 -0.25
C VAL A 7 -24.03 8.29 0.03
N ILE A 8 -23.63 7.25 0.76
CA ILE A 8 -22.22 6.92 1.03
C ILE A 8 -21.87 5.67 0.22
N CYS A 9 -20.80 5.73 -0.57
CA CYS A 9 -20.32 4.58 -1.33
C CYS A 9 -18.81 4.65 -1.58
N SER A 10 -18.20 3.50 -1.88
CA SER A 10 -16.77 3.41 -2.23
C SER A 10 -16.51 3.81 -3.68
N TYR A 11 -15.27 4.18 -3.99
CA TYR A 11 -14.81 4.49 -5.35
C TYR A 11 -15.12 3.35 -6.35
N GLN A 12 -14.86 2.11 -5.96
CA GLN A 12 -15.11 0.94 -6.81
C GLN A 12 -16.59 0.79 -7.13
N PHE A 13 -17.46 0.92 -6.12
CA PHE A 13 -18.90 0.86 -6.33
C PHE A 13 -19.38 2.00 -7.22
N ALA A 14 -18.93 3.23 -6.95
CA ALA A 14 -19.28 4.41 -7.74
C ALA A 14 -18.88 4.25 -9.22
N LYS A 15 -17.66 3.77 -9.51
CA LYS A 15 -17.23 3.43 -10.88
C LYS A 15 -18.20 2.49 -11.58
N THR A 16 -18.60 1.39 -10.92
CA THR A 16 -19.53 0.42 -11.55
C THR A 16 -20.93 0.98 -11.79
N LYS A 17 -21.25 2.14 -11.18
CA LYS A 17 -22.55 2.79 -11.25
C LYS A 17 -22.52 4.19 -11.88
N GLU A 18 -21.44 4.53 -12.59
CA GLU A 18 -21.25 5.83 -13.26
C GLU A 18 -22.51 6.32 -14.02
N PRO A 19 -23.19 5.50 -14.86
CA PRO A 19 -24.38 5.96 -15.57
C PRO A 19 -25.52 6.38 -14.64
N TYR A 20 -25.67 5.69 -13.50
CA TYR A 20 -26.72 6.00 -12.53
C TYR A 20 -26.40 7.25 -11.71
N ILE A 21 -25.13 7.44 -11.34
CA ILE A 21 -24.69 8.62 -10.59
C ILE A 21 -24.92 9.88 -11.42
N ARG A 22 -24.58 9.83 -12.72
CA ARG A 22 -24.73 10.96 -13.65
C ARG A 22 -26.18 11.39 -13.89
N LEU A 23 -27.13 10.47 -13.77
CA LEU A 23 -28.56 10.75 -13.95
C LEU A 23 -29.20 11.48 -12.76
N ILE A 24 -28.51 11.53 -11.62
CA ILE A 24 -29.02 12.20 -10.42
C ILE A 24 -28.44 13.61 -10.35
N THR A 25 -29.30 14.57 -10.04
CA THR A 25 -28.91 15.94 -9.74
C THR A 25 -28.46 16.03 -8.28
N TRP A 26 -27.15 15.89 -8.05
CA TRP A 26 -26.56 16.05 -6.73
C TRP A 26 -26.33 17.52 -6.41
N ASP A 27 -26.64 17.95 -5.19
CA ASP A 27 -26.32 19.30 -4.71
C ASP A 27 -24.83 19.46 -4.39
N LEU A 28 -24.19 18.39 -3.90
CA LEU A 28 -22.80 18.37 -3.47
C LEU A 28 -22.24 16.95 -3.51
N SER A 29 -20.99 16.81 -3.97
CA SER A 29 -20.20 15.60 -3.81
C SER A 29 -19.02 15.85 -2.89
N VAL A 30 -18.88 15.03 -1.84
CA VAL A 30 -17.71 15.01 -0.97
C VAL A 30 -16.90 13.77 -1.30
N ILE A 31 -15.64 13.98 -1.67
CA ILE A 31 -14.72 12.94 -2.10
C ILE A 31 -13.60 12.86 -1.07
N ASP A 32 -13.66 11.83 -0.24
CA ASP A 32 -12.63 11.55 0.75
C ASP A 32 -11.45 10.79 0.14
N GLU A 33 -10.27 10.93 0.75
CA GLU A 33 -9.00 10.42 0.24
C GLU A 33 -8.76 10.76 -1.24
N ALA A 34 -8.98 12.03 -1.59
CA ALA A 34 -8.94 12.51 -2.96
C ALA A 34 -7.59 12.29 -3.66
N HIS A 35 -6.52 11.96 -2.92
CA HIS A 35 -5.23 11.56 -3.50
C HIS A 35 -5.38 10.38 -4.49
N ARG A 36 -6.44 9.55 -4.37
CA ARG A 36 -6.80 8.50 -5.33
C ARG A 36 -7.14 9.03 -6.73
N LEU A 37 -7.50 10.31 -6.85
CA LEU A 37 -7.84 10.96 -8.12
C LEU A 37 -6.67 11.72 -8.76
N ARG A 38 -5.49 11.74 -8.13
CA ARG A 38 -4.33 12.55 -8.57
C ARG A 38 -3.88 12.28 -10.00
N ASN A 39 -4.09 11.05 -10.50
CA ASN A 39 -3.67 10.60 -11.82
C ASN A 39 -4.80 10.69 -12.87
N VAL A 40 -5.91 11.40 -12.62
CA VAL A 40 -7.06 11.50 -13.54
C VAL A 40 -6.70 12.02 -14.94
N TYR A 41 -5.60 12.77 -15.04
CA TYR A 41 -5.08 13.30 -16.31
C TYR A 41 -4.51 12.20 -17.22
N LYS A 42 -4.18 11.02 -16.67
CA LYS A 42 -3.71 9.86 -17.44
C LYS A 42 -4.89 9.07 -18.00
N SER A 43 -4.71 8.44 -19.16
CA SER A 43 -5.75 7.67 -19.83
C SER A 43 -6.03 6.30 -19.20
N ASN A 44 -5.03 5.70 -18.54
CA ASN A 44 -5.10 4.39 -17.90
C ASN A 44 -5.93 4.37 -16.60
N ASN A 45 -6.02 5.49 -15.88
CA ASN A 45 -6.76 5.54 -14.60
C ASN A 45 -8.29 5.64 -14.81
N LYS A 46 -8.89 4.49 -15.13
CA LYS A 46 -10.35 4.37 -15.40
C LYS A 46 -11.21 4.75 -14.21
N ILE A 47 -10.75 4.48 -12.97
CA ILE A 47 -11.52 4.81 -11.76
C ILE A 47 -11.64 6.33 -11.62
N ALA A 48 -10.52 7.05 -11.61
CA ALA A 48 -10.52 8.48 -11.39
C ALA A 48 -11.31 9.22 -12.48
N ARG A 49 -11.19 8.78 -13.73
CA ARG A 49 -11.95 9.35 -14.86
C ARG A 49 -13.44 9.08 -14.75
N SER A 50 -13.83 7.85 -14.40
CA SER A 50 -15.23 7.47 -14.21
C SER A 50 -15.89 8.32 -13.12
N ILE A 51 -15.20 8.53 -11.99
CA ILE A 51 -15.67 9.41 -10.92
C ILE A 51 -15.79 10.86 -11.41
N LYS A 52 -14.74 11.40 -12.04
CA LYS A 52 -14.75 12.76 -12.59
C LYS A 52 -15.91 12.98 -13.57
N ASN A 53 -16.11 12.06 -14.51
CA ASN A 53 -17.19 12.11 -15.51
C ASN A 53 -18.57 12.01 -14.86
N SER A 54 -18.73 11.15 -13.86
CA SER A 54 -20.00 10.95 -13.17
C SER A 54 -20.47 12.19 -12.38
N LEU A 55 -19.52 13.04 -11.98
CA LEU A 55 -19.74 14.20 -11.11
C LEU A 55 -19.47 15.53 -11.82
N GLU A 56 -19.33 15.54 -13.16
CA GLU A 56 -18.92 16.69 -13.95
C GLU A 56 -19.68 17.98 -13.57
N SER A 57 -21.01 17.92 -13.56
CA SER A 57 -21.92 19.04 -13.27
C SER A 57 -22.19 19.29 -11.78
N VAL A 58 -21.57 18.53 -10.88
CA VAL A 58 -21.85 18.57 -9.44
C VAL A 58 -20.79 19.43 -8.73
N PRO A 59 -21.16 20.31 -7.78
CA PRO A 59 -20.21 20.96 -6.88
C PRO A 59 -19.43 19.94 -6.05
N LYS A 60 -18.11 20.11 -5.90
CA LYS A 60 -17.22 19.08 -5.32
C LYS A 60 -16.39 19.62 -4.17
N ILE A 61 -16.24 18.81 -3.12
CA ILE A 61 -15.25 19.00 -2.07
C ILE A 61 -14.31 17.80 -2.08
N LEU A 62 -13.02 18.07 -2.26
CA LEU A 62 -11.96 17.06 -2.16
C LEU A 62 -11.32 17.13 -0.77
N LEU A 63 -11.30 16.01 -0.06
CA LEU A 63 -10.62 15.87 1.23
C LEU A 63 -9.38 15.00 1.03
N THR A 64 -8.21 15.51 1.40
CA THR A 64 -6.96 14.74 1.37
C THR A 64 -5.94 15.36 2.32
N ALA A 65 -5.28 14.52 3.13
CA ALA A 65 -4.16 14.95 3.95
C ALA A 65 -2.91 15.27 3.11
N THR A 66 -2.81 14.62 1.95
CA THR A 66 -1.60 14.50 1.13
C THR A 66 -1.91 14.79 -0.35
N PRO A 67 -2.12 16.07 -0.72
CA PRO A 67 -2.54 16.47 -2.07
C PRO A 67 -1.43 16.38 -3.14
N LEU A 68 -0.17 16.16 -2.74
CA LEU A 68 0.98 16.15 -3.65
C LEU A 68 2.01 15.15 -3.13
N GLN A 69 2.27 14.05 -3.83
CA GLN A 69 3.18 12.99 -3.40
C GLN A 69 4.54 13.08 -4.09
N ASN A 70 4.60 12.81 -5.39
CA ASN A 70 5.86 12.67 -6.13
C ASN A 70 6.03 13.77 -7.20
N SER A 71 4.94 14.23 -7.82
CA SER A 71 4.99 15.18 -8.93
C SER A 71 3.91 16.27 -8.85
N LEU A 72 4.24 17.49 -9.30
CA LEU A 72 3.27 18.59 -9.44
C LEU A 72 2.12 18.26 -10.40
N LEU A 73 2.28 17.28 -11.28
CA LEU A 73 1.19 16.82 -12.15
C LEU A 73 0.03 16.20 -11.35
N GLU A 74 0.29 15.69 -10.16
CA GLU A 74 -0.74 15.17 -9.26
C GLU A 74 -1.69 16.28 -8.80
N LEU A 75 -1.13 17.44 -8.50
CA LEU A 75 -1.90 18.62 -8.13
C LEU A 75 -2.76 19.11 -9.30
N TYR A 76 -2.21 19.10 -10.53
CA TYR A 76 -2.99 19.36 -11.74
C TYR A 76 -4.17 18.38 -11.85
N GLY A 77 -3.91 17.08 -11.64
CA GLY A 77 -4.94 16.06 -11.66
C GLY A 77 -6.06 16.34 -10.65
N LEU A 78 -5.73 16.58 -9.38
CA LEU A 78 -6.72 16.88 -8.34
C LEU A 78 -7.54 18.13 -8.65
N VAL A 79 -6.89 19.21 -9.06
CA VAL A 79 -7.60 20.46 -9.38
C VAL A 79 -8.49 20.30 -10.61
N SER A 80 -8.06 19.52 -11.62
CA SER A 80 -8.88 19.23 -12.81
C SER A 80 -10.15 18.42 -12.51
N VAL A 81 -10.25 17.78 -11.34
CA VAL A 81 -11.51 17.16 -10.89
C VAL A 81 -12.51 18.24 -10.48
N ILE A 82 -12.04 19.33 -9.87
CA ILE A 82 -12.86 20.45 -9.42
C ILE A 82 -13.19 21.37 -10.61
N ASP A 83 -12.17 21.80 -11.34
CA ASP A 83 -12.25 22.74 -12.46
C ASP A 83 -11.14 22.47 -13.48
N ASP A 84 -11.54 22.08 -14.70
CA ASP A 84 -10.64 21.81 -15.82
C ASP A 84 -9.92 23.06 -16.36
N TYR A 85 -10.44 24.25 -16.07
CA TYR A 85 -9.90 25.50 -16.59
C TYR A 85 -8.94 26.19 -15.61
N ALA A 86 -8.93 25.78 -14.34
CA ALA A 86 -8.11 26.40 -13.29
C ALA A 86 -6.62 26.44 -13.64
N PHE A 87 -6.10 25.41 -14.33
CA PHE A 87 -4.71 25.32 -14.75
C PHE A 87 -4.46 25.39 -16.26
N GLY A 88 -5.51 25.44 -17.08
CA GLY A 88 -5.37 25.29 -18.53
C GLY A 88 -5.06 23.83 -18.92
N ASP A 89 -4.48 23.63 -20.11
CA ASP A 89 -4.19 22.29 -20.59
C ASP A 89 -2.92 21.67 -19.97
N LEU A 90 -2.88 20.34 -19.93
CA LEU A 90 -1.78 19.55 -19.35
C LEU A 90 -0.41 19.90 -19.97
N LYS A 91 -0.35 20.20 -21.27
CA LYS A 91 0.92 20.48 -21.97
C LYS A 91 1.48 21.82 -21.52
N SER A 92 0.63 22.83 -21.40
CA SER A 92 0.99 24.15 -20.87
C SER A 92 1.45 24.05 -19.41
N PHE A 93 0.69 23.33 -18.57
CA PHE A 93 1.07 23.12 -17.16
C PHE A 93 2.43 22.41 -17.03
N LYS A 94 2.65 21.32 -17.78
CA LYS A 94 3.94 20.59 -17.78
C LYS A 94 5.09 21.49 -18.24
N SER A 95 4.88 22.32 -19.26
CA SER A 95 5.92 23.25 -19.74
C SER A 95 6.27 24.32 -18.72
N GLN A 96 5.29 24.82 -17.96
CA GLN A 96 5.48 25.91 -16.99
C GLN A 96 6.08 25.42 -15.67
N TYR A 97 5.66 24.24 -15.19
CA TYR A 97 5.98 23.78 -13.82
C TYR A 97 6.88 22.53 -13.74
N SER A 98 7.16 21.80 -14.83
CA SER A 98 7.98 20.58 -14.77
C SER A 98 9.46 20.75 -15.14
N ARG A 99 9.89 21.93 -15.61
CA ARG A 99 11.27 22.20 -16.05
C ARG A 99 12.00 23.20 -15.13
N VAL A 100 11.82 23.07 -13.83
CA VAL A 100 12.35 24.06 -12.90
C VAL A 100 13.70 23.59 -12.35
N GLY A 101 14.73 24.37 -12.67
CA GLY A 101 16.07 24.29 -12.11
C GLY A 101 16.61 25.72 -11.97
N GLY A 102 16.94 26.14 -10.75
CA GLY A 102 17.62 27.42 -10.45
C GLY A 102 16.74 28.52 -9.86
N THR A 103 17.21 29.77 -9.86
CA THR A 103 16.58 30.92 -9.16
C THR A 103 15.22 31.35 -9.70
N ALA A 104 14.81 30.89 -10.88
CA ALA A 104 13.46 31.10 -11.43
C ALA A 104 12.38 30.22 -10.75
N GLU A 105 12.77 29.33 -9.83
CA GLU A 105 11.86 28.45 -9.10
C GLU A 105 10.90 29.20 -8.16
N GLU A 106 11.40 30.17 -7.41
CA GLU A 106 10.63 30.79 -6.34
C GLU A 106 9.42 31.58 -6.86
N ASP A 107 9.60 32.34 -7.94
CA ASP A 107 8.53 33.11 -8.58
C ASP A 107 7.45 32.20 -9.18
N VAL A 108 7.86 31.11 -9.84
CA VAL A 108 6.95 30.12 -10.43
C VAL A 108 6.14 29.42 -9.33
N PHE A 109 6.79 29.05 -8.21
CA PHE A 109 6.09 28.45 -7.07
C PHE A 109 5.17 29.44 -6.35
N TYR A 110 5.52 30.72 -6.31
CA TYR A 110 4.67 31.75 -5.76
C TYR A 110 3.40 31.93 -6.61
N GLU A 111 3.53 32.02 -7.93
CA GLU A 111 2.40 32.07 -8.87
C GLU A 111 1.46 30.87 -8.66
N LEU A 112 2.02 29.66 -8.61
CA LEU A 112 1.26 28.44 -8.40
C LEU A 112 0.48 28.46 -7.07
N LYS A 113 1.10 28.95 -5.99
CA LYS A 113 0.45 29.08 -4.67
C LYS A 113 -0.71 30.07 -4.70
N GLU A 114 -0.56 31.21 -5.38
CA GLU A 114 -1.63 32.20 -5.49
C GLU A 114 -2.81 31.66 -6.33
N ARG A 115 -2.53 30.90 -7.40
CA ARG A 115 -3.58 30.22 -8.18
C ARG A 115 -4.32 29.15 -7.39
N LEU A 116 -3.63 28.45 -6.48
CA LEU A 116 -4.23 27.42 -5.63
C LEU A 116 -5.05 27.97 -4.47
N LYS A 117 -4.74 29.17 -3.99
CA LYS A 117 -5.34 29.81 -2.81
C LYS A 117 -6.89 29.82 -2.78
N PRO A 118 -7.62 30.09 -3.89
CA PRO A 118 -9.09 30.00 -3.88
C PRO A 118 -9.64 28.57 -3.83
N ILE A 119 -8.84 27.57 -4.22
CA ILE A 119 -9.30 26.17 -4.40
C ILE A 119 -8.88 25.29 -3.23
N CYS A 120 -7.66 25.50 -2.72
CA CYS A 120 -7.04 24.65 -1.71
C CYS A 120 -6.89 25.39 -0.38
N LYS A 121 -7.51 24.83 0.67
CA LYS A 121 -7.30 25.27 2.05
C LYS A 121 -6.48 24.21 2.79
N ARG A 122 -5.29 24.59 3.24
CA ARG A 122 -4.40 23.73 4.05
C ARG A 122 -4.01 24.43 5.35
N THR A 123 -4.10 23.70 6.45
CA THR A 123 -3.67 24.16 7.78
C THR A 123 -2.71 23.13 8.36
N LEU A 124 -1.61 23.60 8.94
CA LEU A 124 -0.59 22.76 9.57
C LEU A 124 -0.90 22.57 11.06
N ARG A 125 -0.55 21.42 11.63
CA ARG A 125 -0.70 21.14 13.08
C ARG A 125 -0.11 22.26 13.94
N ARG A 126 1.07 22.79 13.57
CA ARG A 126 1.74 23.90 14.27
C ARG A 126 0.92 25.19 14.34
N GLN A 127 -0.02 25.40 13.42
CA GLN A 127 -0.84 26.61 13.36
C GLN A 127 -2.08 26.54 14.25
N VAL A 128 -2.41 25.38 14.79
CA VAL A 128 -3.62 25.14 15.61
C VAL A 128 -3.29 24.61 17.00
N LEU A 129 -2.02 24.63 17.40
CA LEU A 129 -1.55 24.17 18.72
C LEU A 129 -2.22 24.88 19.90
N GLU A 130 -2.66 26.13 19.70
CA GLU A 130 -3.41 26.89 20.70
C GLU A 130 -4.78 26.26 21.04
N TYR A 131 -5.37 25.55 20.06
CA TYR A 131 -6.70 24.98 20.16
C TYR A 131 -6.69 23.45 20.32
N ILE A 132 -5.63 22.79 19.83
CA ILE A 132 -5.52 21.33 19.79
C ILE A 132 -4.20 20.90 20.44
N ARG A 133 -4.31 20.07 21.48
CA ARG A 133 -3.15 19.43 22.11
C ARG A 133 -2.76 18.19 21.33
N TYR A 134 -1.69 18.28 20.55
CA TYR A 134 -1.07 17.11 19.94
C TYR A 134 -0.09 16.46 20.92
N THR A 135 -0.04 15.12 20.90
CA THR A 135 0.98 14.36 21.63
C THR A 135 2.34 14.48 20.93
N ASN A 136 3.42 14.48 21.71
CA ASN A 136 4.77 14.48 21.16
C ASN A 136 5.05 13.15 20.46
N ARG A 137 5.59 13.22 19.24
CA ARG A 137 6.06 12.05 18.48
C ARG A 137 7.52 11.79 18.86
N ILE A 138 7.81 10.60 19.40
CA ILE A 138 9.17 10.16 19.71
C ILE A 138 9.56 9.13 18.67
N ALA A 139 10.51 9.47 17.80
CA ALA A 139 11.02 8.56 16.78
C ALA A 139 12.20 7.77 17.35
N LEU A 140 12.13 6.44 17.25
CA LEU A 140 13.20 5.51 17.63
C LEU A 140 13.60 4.69 16.41
N VAL A 141 14.89 4.52 16.19
CA VAL A 141 15.45 3.69 15.11
C VAL A 141 16.17 2.52 15.76
N GLU A 142 15.75 1.31 15.42
CA GLU A 142 16.43 0.07 15.81
C GLU A 142 17.23 -0.44 14.61
N GLU A 143 18.55 -0.34 14.70
CA GLU A 143 19.46 -0.83 13.68
C GLU A 143 19.57 -2.36 13.75
N PHE A 144 19.59 -2.99 12.57
CA PHE A 144 19.81 -4.41 12.39
C PHE A 144 20.86 -4.64 11.31
N TYR A 145 21.55 -5.77 11.38
CA TYR A 145 22.55 -6.18 10.40
C TYR A 145 22.26 -7.62 9.97
N PRO A 146 22.28 -7.91 8.66
CA PRO A 146 21.97 -9.25 8.18
C PRO A 146 22.98 -10.28 8.67
N THR A 147 22.52 -11.52 8.89
CA THR A 147 23.44 -12.65 9.09
C THR A 147 24.20 -12.98 7.81
N SER A 148 25.22 -13.83 7.90
CA SER A 148 25.96 -14.28 6.72
C SER A 148 25.06 -14.97 5.69
N GLU A 149 24.08 -15.77 6.13
CA GLU A 149 23.13 -16.44 5.25
C GLU A 149 22.12 -15.46 4.62
N GLU A 150 21.66 -14.45 5.37
CA GLU A 150 20.81 -13.38 4.84
C GLU A 150 21.55 -12.56 3.79
N GLN A 151 22.82 -12.24 4.04
CA GLN A 151 23.67 -11.53 3.10
C GLN A 151 23.94 -12.37 1.84
N GLU A 152 24.23 -13.67 1.99
CA GLU A 152 24.41 -14.58 0.85
C GLU A 152 23.14 -14.63 -0.02
N LEU A 153 21.96 -14.78 0.59
CA LEU A 153 20.70 -14.75 -0.15
C LEU A 153 20.51 -13.40 -0.86
N TYR A 154 20.85 -12.30 -0.18
CA TYR A 154 20.72 -10.96 -0.75
C TYR A 154 21.58 -10.79 -2.00
N ASP A 155 22.84 -11.20 -1.93
CA ASP A 155 23.79 -11.08 -3.03
C ASP A 155 23.35 -11.97 -4.21
N LEU A 156 22.97 -13.23 -3.94
CA LEU A 156 22.50 -14.16 -4.98
C LEU A 156 21.25 -13.66 -5.72
N VAL A 157 20.26 -13.14 -4.99
CA VAL A 157 19.05 -12.59 -5.59
C VAL A 157 19.37 -11.29 -6.34
N THR A 158 20.27 -10.46 -5.82
CA THR A 158 20.69 -9.20 -6.46
C THR A 158 21.40 -9.47 -7.79
N GLU A 159 22.35 -10.38 -7.82
CA GLU A 159 23.05 -10.80 -9.04
C GLU A 159 22.07 -11.39 -10.07
N TYR A 160 21.12 -12.21 -9.63
CA TYR A 160 20.07 -12.74 -10.49
C TYR A 160 19.24 -11.61 -11.14
N LEU A 161 18.75 -10.65 -10.34
CA LEU A 161 17.93 -9.54 -10.84
C LEU A 161 18.69 -8.59 -11.79
N GLN A 162 20.02 -8.61 -11.76
CA GLN A 162 20.88 -7.79 -12.63
C GLN A 162 21.25 -8.46 -13.96
N ARG A 163 20.92 -9.73 -14.19
CA ARG A 163 21.21 -10.43 -15.46
C ARG A 163 20.60 -9.70 -16.65
N GLU A 164 21.13 -9.82 -17.86
CA GLU A 164 20.53 -9.12 -19.02
C GLU A 164 19.18 -9.70 -19.45
N SER A 165 18.99 -11.02 -19.32
CA SER A 165 17.73 -11.71 -19.62
C SER A 165 17.19 -12.42 -18.38
N LEU A 166 15.87 -12.32 -18.18
CA LEU A 166 15.11 -12.97 -17.11
C LEU A 166 13.82 -13.50 -17.69
N TYR A 167 13.64 -14.82 -17.73
CA TYR A 167 12.44 -15.42 -18.29
C TYR A 167 11.29 -15.46 -17.28
N ALA A 168 11.59 -15.41 -15.97
CA ALA A 168 10.56 -15.44 -14.95
C ALA A 168 9.73 -14.14 -14.90
N LEU A 169 10.35 -13.01 -15.28
CA LEU A 169 9.78 -11.68 -15.18
C LEU A 169 9.34 -11.18 -16.57
N PRO A 170 8.08 -10.73 -16.74
CA PRO A 170 7.62 -10.12 -18.00
C PRO A 170 8.49 -8.92 -18.38
N SER A 171 8.84 -8.78 -19.65
CA SER A 171 9.70 -7.71 -20.17
C SER A 171 9.15 -6.32 -19.82
N GLY A 172 7.85 -6.08 -20.05
CA GLY A 172 7.18 -4.80 -19.78
C GLY A 172 7.08 -4.42 -18.30
N GLN A 173 7.09 -5.39 -17.37
CA GLN A 173 6.96 -5.15 -15.93
C GLN A 173 8.23 -5.45 -15.14
N ARG A 174 9.33 -5.79 -15.83
CA ARG A 174 10.54 -6.31 -15.22
C ARG A 174 11.10 -5.43 -14.12
N LYS A 175 11.16 -4.13 -14.36
CA LYS A 175 11.71 -3.16 -13.43
C LYS A 175 10.84 -3.03 -12.16
N LEU A 176 9.51 -3.01 -12.30
CA LEU A 176 8.55 -3.02 -11.18
C LEU A 176 8.67 -4.31 -10.36
N MET A 177 8.70 -5.47 -11.03
CA MET A 177 8.88 -6.76 -10.36
C MET A 177 10.23 -6.87 -9.64
N THR A 178 11.28 -6.30 -10.21
CA THR A 178 12.60 -6.19 -9.56
C THR A 178 12.51 -5.37 -8.27
N LEU A 179 11.78 -4.25 -8.28
CA LEU A 179 11.56 -3.44 -7.09
C LEU A 179 10.78 -4.22 -6.02
N ILE A 180 9.71 -4.92 -6.40
CA ILE A 180 8.90 -5.73 -5.47
C ILE A 180 9.73 -6.84 -4.85
N LEU A 181 10.52 -7.57 -5.64
CA LEU A 181 11.39 -8.64 -5.16
C LEU A 181 12.43 -8.11 -4.15
N ARG A 182 13.03 -6.95 -4.42
CA ARG A 182 13.95 -6.30 -3.47
C ARG A 182 13.26 -5.89 -2.18
N ARG A 183 12.02 -5.40 -2.24
CA ARG A 183 11.23 -5.06 -1.04
C ARG A 183 10.89 -6.29 -0.21
N LEU A 184 10.45 -7.38 -0.86
CA LEU A 184 10.18 -8.65 -0.17
C LEU A 184 11.44 -9.19 0.51
N LEU A 185 12.59 -9.14 -0.16
CA LEU A 185 13.89 -9.55 0.37
C LEU A 185 14.29 -8.73 1.62
N ALA A 186 14.09 -7.41 1.59
CA ALA A 186 14.37 -6.52 2.72
C ALA A 186 13.35 -6.64 3.87
N SER A 187 12.15 -7.16 3.58
CA SER A 187 11.08 -7.36 4.56
C SER A 187 11.31 -8.63 5.36
N SER A 188 11.32 -9.79 4.70
CA SER A 188 11.68 -11.06 5.34
C SER A 188 12.14 -12.09 4.32
N THR A 189 13.15 -12.88 4.70
CA THR A 189 13.60 -14.06 3.92
C THR A 189 12.46 -15.05 3.69
N TYR A 190 11.54 -15.16 4.65
CA TYR A 190 10.34 -15.95 4.52
C TYR A 190 9.42 -15.46 3.38
N ALA A 191 9.16 -14.15 3.28
CA ALA A 191 8.24 -13.60 2.28
C ALA A 191 8.74 -13.80 0.84
N ILE A 192 10.05 -13.66 0.60
CA ILE A 192 10.63 -13.89 -0.73
C ILE A 192 10.69 -15.37 -1.11
N SER A 193 10.80 -16.28 -0.14
CA SER A 193 10.92 -17.72 -0.42
C SER A 193 9.76 -18.26 -1.27
N GLY A 194 8.51 -17.98 -0.87
CA GLY A 194 7.32 -18.41 -1.62
C GLY A 194 7.23 -17.75 -3.00
N THR A 195 7.80 -16.54 -3.15
CA THR A 195 7.84 -15.84 -4.43
C THR A 195 8.83 -16.50 -5.39
N LEU A 196 10.02 -16.85 -4.90
CA LEU A 196 11.03 -17.55 -5.69
C LEU A 196 10.53 -18.94 -6.13
N GLU A 197 9.78 -19.63 -5.27
CA GLU A 197 9.14 -20.90 -5.62
C GLU A 197 8.09 -20.72 -6.71
N ALA A 198 7.21 -19.73 -6.57
CA ALA A 198 6.19 -19.44 -7.58
C ALA A 198 6.83 -19.11 -8.94
N LEU A 199 7.86 -18.25 -8.97
CA LEU A 199 8.62 -17.95 -10.20
C LEU A 199 9.26 -19.21 -10.80
N SER A 200 9.82 -20.09 -9.97
CA SER A 200 10.34 -21.38 -10.45
C SER A 200 9.23 -22.25 -11.05
N THR A 201 8.06 -22.34 -10.44
CA THR A 201 6.92 -23.12 -10.95
C THR A 201 6.39 -22.56 -12.26
N LYS A 202 6.39 -21.23 -12.43
CA LYS A 202 6.04 -20.56 -13.70
C LYS A 202 6.93 -21.05 -14.84
N LEU A 203 8.23 -20.98 -14.63
CA LEU A 203 9.21 -21.43 -15.62
C LEU A 203 9.10 -22.93 -15.90
N GLU A 204 8.80 -23.76 -14.88
CA GLU A 204 8.56 -25.19 -15.11
C GLU A 204 7.36 -25.46 -16.00
N ASN A 205 6.29 -24.66 -15.86
CA ASN A 205 5.10 -24.78 -16.71
C ASN A 205 5.39 -24.38 -18.16
N ILE A 206 6.19 -23.33 -18.35
CA ILE A 206 6.70 -22.93 -19.67
C ILE A 206 7.47 -24.08 -20.33
N VAL A 207 8.33 -24.77 -19.60
CA VAL A 207 9.11 -25.92 -20.13
C VAL A 207 8.23 -27.15 -20.39
N LYS A 208 7.10 -27.29 -19.69
CA LYS A 208 6.19 -28.46 -19.77
C LYS A 208 5.07 -28.32 -20.80
N ASP A 209 5.02 -27.23 -21.57
CA ASP A 209 4.00 -26.98 -22.61
C ASP A 209 2.55 -26.88 -22.07
N ASN A 210 2.37 -26.63 -20.77
CA ASN A 210 1.09 -26.25 -20.19
C ASN A 210 1.11 -24.74 -19.94
N GLY A 211 0.78 -24.00 -21.00
CA GLY A 211 0.49 -22.58 -20.91
C GLY A 211 -0.64 -22.31 -19.92
N ASP A 212 -0.53 -21.19 -19.23
CA ASP A 212 -1.42 -20.66 -18.18
C ASP A 212 -1.22 -21.25 -16.78
N ASN A 213 -0.24 -20.70 -16.08
CA ASN A 213 -0.48 -20.26 -14.71
C ASN A 213 -0.03 -18.80 -14.63
N ASP A 214 -0.99 -17.89 -14.44
CA ASP A 214 -0.72 -16.46 -14.24
C ASP A 214 -0.17 -16.23 -12.82
N ILE A 215 1.08 -16.63 -12.62
CA ILE A 215 1.78 -16.54 -11.33
C ILE A 215 2.11 -15.09 -10.96
N SER A 216 1.93 -14.15 -11.91
CA SER A 216 1.92 -12.73 -11.58
C SER A 216 0.80 -12.44 -10.57
N GLU A 217 -0.38 -13.06 -10.70
CA GLU A 217 -1.53 -12.86 -9.81
C GLU A 217 -1.22 -13.23 -8.35
N GLU A 218 -0.56 -14.36 -8.07
CA GLU A 218 -0.28 -14.76 -6.67
C GLU A 218 0.71 -13.81 -5.97
N LEU A 219 1.64 -13.25 -6.74
CA LEU A 219 2.61 -12.27 -6.28
C LEU A 219 1.95 -10.91 -6.02
N ILE A 220 1.07 -10.50 -6.93
CA ILE A 220 0.24 -9.30 -6.87
C ILE A 220 -0.70 -9.38 -5.66
N ASP A 221 -1.40 -10.50 -5.47
CA ASP A 221 -2.37 -10.71 -4.40
C ASP A 221 -1.74 -10.64 -2.99
N ASN A 222 -0.50 -11.11 -2.85
CA ASN A 222 0.21 -11.08 -1.58
C ASN A 222 0.87 -9.73 -1.27
N PHE A 223 0.93 -8.84 -2.25
CA PHE A 223 1.56 -7.54 -2.16
C PHE A 223 0.52 -6.45 -2.44
N GLU A 224 -0.21 -6.05 -1.40
CA GLU A 224 -1.36 -5.12 -1.49
C GLU A 224 -1.01 -3.76 -2.14
N MET A 225 0.27 -3.41 -2.20
CA MET A 225 0.76 -2.17 -2.81
C MET A 225 1.06 -2.29 -4.30
N TYR A 226 0.75 -3.43 -4.93
CA TYR A 226 1.04 -3.65 -6.33
C TYR A 226 0.34 -2.64 -7.24
N ASP A 227 -0.98 -2.51 -7.14
CA ASP A 227 -1.78 -1.61 -7.97
C ASP A 227 -1.30 -0.16 -7.84
N GLU A 228 -1.03 0.27 -6.60
CA GLU A 228 -0.58 1.64 -6.32
C GLU A 228 0.84 1.88 -6.84
N LEU A 229 1.75 0.92 -6.71
CA LEU A 229 3.08 1.01 -7.31
C LEU A 229 3.03 0.99 -8.83
N GLN A 230 2.19 0.14 -9.41
CA GLN A 230 2.03 0.03 -10.85
C GLN A 230 1.54 1.37 -11.42
N GLU A 231 0.53 1.99 -10.80
CA GLU A 231 0.06 3.33 -11.21
C GLU A 231 1.13 4.43 -11.07
N GLU A 232 1.96 4.36 -10.03
CA GLU A 232 3.11 5.25 -9.84
C GLU A 232 4.16 5.03 -10.94
N TRP A 233 4.50 3.78 -11.23
CA TRP A 233 5.52 3.35 -12.20
C TRP A 233 5.13 3.60 -13.66
N GLU A 234 3.92 3.24 -14.05
CA GLU A 234 3.36 3.54 -15.39
C GLU A 234 3.30 5.04 -15.63
N GLY A 235 3.30 5.85 -14.57
CA GLY A 235 3.36 7.29 -14.63
C GLY A 235 4.68 7.89 -15.10
N GLU A 236 5.77 7.16 -14.93
CA GLU A 236 7.13 7.62 -15.26
C GLU A 236 7.64 7.07 -16.60
N ASN A 237 7.18 5.89 -17.02
CA ASN A 237 7.57 5.23 -18.26
C ASN A 237 6.35 4.97 -19.16
N SER A 238 5.79 6.03 -19.74
CA SER A 238 4.71 5.90 -20.72
C SER A 238 5.26 5.56 -22.10
N GLU A 239 5.87 4.37 -22.31
CA GLU A 239 6.25 3.94 -23.67
C GLU A 239 6.68 2.46 -23.85
N ASP A 240 6.45 1.55 -22.90
CA ASP A 240 6.72 0.12 -23.16
C ASP A 240 5.40 -0.64 -23.41
N GLU A 241 5.15 -0.95 -24.68
CA GLU A 241 4.05 -1.78 -25.16
C GLU A 241 4.13 -3.20 -24.55
N ASN A 242 2.99 -3.70 -24.08
CA ASN A 242 2.83 -5.08 -23.63
C ASN A 242 2.84 -6.01 -24.85
N ASP A 243 4.00 -6.51 -25.24
CA ASP A 243 4.12 -7.71 -26.07
C ASP A 243 4.34 -8.92 -25.16
N ASP A 244 3.24 -9.44 -24.61
CA ASP A 244 3.19 -10.85 -24.21
C ASP A 244 2.79 -11.68 -25.45
N GLU A 245 3.66 -11.69 -26.48
CA GLU A 245 3.54 -12.70 -27.52
C GLU A 245 3.97 -14.05 -26.94
N LYS A 246 3.20 -15.10 -27.26
CA LYS A 246 3.59 -16.49 -26.98
C LYS A 246 4.86 -16.81 -27.79
N GLU A 247 6.02 -16.56 -27.19
CA GLU A 247 7.29 -16.93 -27.79
C GLU A 247 7.40 -18.46 -27.85
N ASN A 248 7.53 -18.99 -29.07
CA ASN A 248 8.06 -20.33 -29.25
C ASN A 248 9.54 -20.31 -28.84
N TYR A 249 9.83 -20.67 -27.60
CA TYR A 249 11.20 -20.71 -27.09
C TYR A 249 12.08 -21.69 -27.88
N SER A 250 13.24 -21.21 -28.31
CA SER A 250 14.28 -22.05 -28.92
C SER A 250 14.85 -23.05 -27.90
N LEU A 251 15.51 -24.10 -28.39
CA LEU A 251 16.19 -25.08 -27.54
C LEU A 251 17.22 -24.43 -26.61
N TYR A 252 17.91 -23.38 -27.06
CA TYR A 252 18.87 -22.62 -26.26
C TYR A 252 18.17 -21.85 -25.13
N GLU A 253 17.04 -21.21 -25.41
CA GLU A 253 16.26 -20.48 -24.40
C GLU A 253 15.66 -21.45 -23.37
N ILE A 254 15.21 -22.62 -23.79
CA ILE A 254 14.74 -23.68 -22.87
C ILE A 254 15.87 -24.13 -21.92
N GLU A 255 17.12 -24.21 -22.38
CA GLU A 255 18.26 -24.50 -21.50
C GLU A 255 18.52 -23.36 -20.50
N GLN A 256 18.42 -22.10 -20.94
CA GLN A 256 18.55 -20.94 -20.04
C GLN A 256 17.43 -20.92 -18.99
N ILE A 257 16.18 -21.18 -19.39
CA ILE A 257 15.02 -21.29 -18.50
C ILE A 257 15.26 -22.39 -17.45
N LYS A 258 15.80 -23.55 -17.85
CA LYS A 258 16.15 -24.63 -16.91
C LYS A 258 17.24 -24.20 -15.92
N SER A 259 18.25 -23.47 -16.36
CA SER A 259 19.29 -22.90 -15.48
C SER A 259 18.70 -21.89 -14.49
N GLU A 260 17.75 -21.09 -14.94
CA GLU A 260 17.02 -20.13 -14.11
C GLU A 260 16.17 -20.84 -13.04
N ILE A 261 15.43 -21.89 -13.41
CA ILE A 261 14.68 -22.74 -12.46
C ILE A 261 15.59 -23.27 -11.36
N ILE A 262 16.77 -23.80 -11.70
CA ILE A 262 17.73 -24.34 -10.73
C ILE A 262 18.18 -23.23 -9.76
N SER A 263 18.48 -22.04 -10.28
CA SER A 263 18.88 -20.88 -9.48
C SER A 263 17.77 -20.46 -8.52
N LEU A 264 16.55 -20.27 -9.01
CA LEU A 264 15.39 -19.87 -8.21
C LEU A 264 15.08 -20.88 -7.09
N LYS A 265 15.14 -22.19 -7.39
CA LYS A 265 14.98 -23.24 -6.36
C LYS A 265 16.07 -23.22 -5.32
N LYS A 266 17.32 -22.96 -5.71
CA LYS A 266 18.43 -22.81 -4.77
C LYS A 266 18.16 -21.63 -3.83
N PHE A 267 17.76 -20.49 -4.37
CA PHE A 267 17.45 -19.29 -3.59
C PHE A 267 16.28 -19.52 -2.64
N ALA A 268 15.18 -20.12 -3.12
CA ALA A 268 14.03 -20.48 -2.30
C ALA A 268 14.40 -21.41 -1.14
N LYS A 269 15.25 -22.41 -1.40
CA LYS A 269 15.72 -23.34 -0.37
C LYS A 269 16.58 -22.64 0.67
N LEU A 270 17.50 -21.76 0.26
CA LEU A 270 18.31 -20.95 1.16
C LEU A 270 17.40 -20.04 2.01
N ALA A 271 16.47 -19.33 1.38
CA ALA A 271 15.51 -18.48 2.06
C ALA A 271 14.68 -19.23 3.12
N LYS A 272 14.24 -20.47 2.83
CA LYS A 272 13.53 -21.32 3.79
C LYS A 272 14.41 -21.83 4.94
N SER A 273 15.72 -21.98 4.72
CA SER A 273 16.63 -22.39 5.79
C SER A 273 16.93 -21.30 6.81
N ILE A 274 16.69 -20.02 6.46
CA ILE A 274 16.87 -18.89 7.36
C ILE A 274 15.65 -18.78 8.27
N ILE A 275 15.73 -19.42 9.45
CA ILE A 275 14.65 -19.44 10.45
C ILE A 275 14.70 -18.19 11.34
N ILE A 276 15.90 -17.75 11.70
CA ILE A 276 16.12 -16.59 12.56
C ILE A 276 16.49 -15.41 11.65
N ASN A 277 15.67 -14.36 11.68
CA ASN A 277 15.91 -13.15 10.91
C ASN A 277 16.41 -12.05 11.86
N SER A 278 17.49 -11.39 11.48
CA SER A 278 18.12 -10.32 12.28
C SER A 278 17.13 -9.17 12.61
N LYS A 279 16.25 -8.83 11.66
CA LYS A 279 15.19 -7.82 11.83
C LYS A 279 14.09 -8.30 12.78
N GLY A 280 13.75 -9.59 12.72
CA GLY A 280 12.80 -10.22 13.65
C GLY A 280 13.27 -10.15 15.10
N GLU A 281 14.56 -10.35 15.36
CA GLU A 281 15.13 -10.20 16.72
C GLU A 281 15.07 -8.75 17.21
N LYS A 282 15.40 -7.79 16.33
CA LYS A 282 15.32 -6.37 16.67
C LYS A 282 13.90 -5.88 16.90
N LEU A 283 12.90 -6.49 16.25
CA LEU A 283 11.50 -6.20 16.52
C LEU A 283 11.14 -6.44 18.00
N PHE A 284 11.66 -7.49 18.63
CA PHE A 284 11.45 -7.73 20.06
C PHE A 284 12.07 -6.64 20.93
N THR A 285 13.30 -6.25 20.59
CA THR A 285 13.99 -5.17 21.29
C THR A 285 13.19 -3.86 21.17
N ALA A 286 12.66 -3.56 19.99
CA ALA A 286 11.82 -2.40 19.72
C ALA A 286 10.53 -2.44 20.56
N LEU A 287 9.82 -3.57 20.55
CA LEU A 287 8.59 -3.76 21.31
C LEU A 287 8.82 -3.60 22.82
N GLN A 288 9.87 -4.21 23.36
CA GLN A 288 10.19 -4.11 24.77
C GLN A 288 10.48 -2.66 25.17
N ARG A 289 11.39 -1.99 24.45
CA ARG A 289 11.71 -0.57 24.69
C ARG A 289 10.48 0.34 24.60
N GLY A 290 9.62 0.09 23.60
CA GLY A 290 8.37 0.81 23.44
C GLY A 290 7.39 0.59 24.59
N PHE A 291 7.22 -0.65 25.05
CA PHE A 291 6.35 -0.97 26.18
C PHE A 291 6.86 -0.41 27.50
N ASP A 292 8.17 -0.44 27.75
CA ASP A 292 8.77 0.15 28.94
C ASP A 292 8.54 1.67 28.97
N GLU A 293 8.69 2.34 27.82
CA GLU A 293 8.45 3.78 27.70
C GLU A 293 6.96 4.13 27.82
N MET A 294 6.06 3.31 27.27
CA MET A 294 4.62 3.47 27.45
C MET A 294 4.22 3.35 28.93
N GLU A 295 4.78 2.39 29.66
CA GLU A 295 4.55 2.25 31.10
C GLU A 295 5.04 3.48 31.88
N ARG A 296 6.23 4.00 31.55
CA ARG A 296 6.78 5.23 32.13
C ARG A 296 5.87 6.45 31.91
N LEU A 297 5.23 6.53 30.75
CA LEU A 297 4.34 7.64 30.37
C LEU A 297 2.88 7.43 30.81
N GLY A 298 2.53 6.28 31.37
CA GLY A 298 1.15 5.93 31.71
C GLY A 298 0.25 5.71 30.49
N ALA A 299 0.83 5.36 29.34
CA ALA A 299 0.13 5.14 28.09
C ALA A 299 -0.39 3.69 27.98
N PRO A 300 -1.51 3.44 27.25
CA PRO A 300 -1.98 2.10 26.98
C PRO A 300 -0.91 1.25 26.28
N ARG A 301 -0.69 0.04 26.81
CA ARG A 301 0.24 -0.95 26.23
C ARG A 301 -0.35 -1.55 24.95
N LYS A 302 -0.31 -0.77 23.86
CA LYS A 302 -0.86 -1.12 22.54
C LYS A 302 0.12 -0.73 21.45
N ALA A 303 0.49 -1.68 20.61
CA ALA A 303 1.40 -1.47 19.49
C ALA A 303 0.79 -1.92 18.17
N ILE A 304 0.97 -1.12 17.12
CA ILE A 304 0.66 -1.52 15.73
C ILE A 304 1.97 -1.69 14.95
N ILE A 305 2.08 -2.79 14.21
CA ILE A 305 3.23 -3.13 13.38
C ILE A 305 2.78 -3.12 11.92
N PHE A 306 3.34 -2.22 11.12
CA PHE A 306 3.06 -2.15 9.68
C PHE A 306 4.09 -2.94 8.87
N THR A 307 3.61 -3.77 7.94
CA THR A 307 4.40 -4.49 6.93
C THR A 307 3.71 -4.45 5.58
N GLU A 308 4.44 -4.62 4.49
CA GLU A 308 3.90 -4.49 3.13
C GLU A 308 3.35 -5.81 2.57
N SER A 309 3.64 -6.94 3.22
CA SER A 309 3.25 -8.26 2.75
C SER A 309 2.48 -9.04 3.80
N THR A 310 1.39 -9.68 3.38
CA THR A 310 0.64 -10.64 4.19
C THR A 310 1.50 -11.87 4.58
N ARG A 311 2.54 -12.19 3.79
CA ARG A 311 3.51 -13.25 4.12
C ARG A 311 4.43 -12.83 5.26
N THR A 312 4.96 -11.62 5.24
CA THR A 312 5.73 -11.07 6.37
C THR A 312 4.84 -10.92 7.60
N GLN A 313 3.58 -10.50 7.44
CA GLN A 313 2.61 -10.43 8.55
C GLN A 313 2.45 -11.79 9.25
N LYS A 314 2.29 -12.88 8.49
CA LYS A 314 2.23 -14.24 9.04
C LYS A 314 3.53 -14.64 9.74
N TYR A 315 4.68 -14.30 9.15
CA TYR A 315 5.99 -14.52 9.77
C TYR A 315 6.11 -13.81 11.13
N ILE A 316 5.82 -12.51 11.18
CA ILE A 316 5.86 -11.71 12.42
C ILE A 316 4.90 -12.29 13.45
N ARG A 317 3.69 -12.69 13.04
CA ARG A 317 2.73 -13.33 13.95
C ARG A 317 3.32 -14.59 14.59
N ASN A 318 3.82 -15.52 13.80
CA ASN A 318 4.39 -16.77 14.29
C ASN A 318 5.57 -16.49 15.25
N LEU A 319 6.43 -15.53 14.89
CA LEU A 319 7.55 -15.10 15.70
C LEU A 319 7.11 -14.55 17.07
N LEU A 320 6.12 -13.65 17.08
CA LEU A 320 5.60 -13.07 18.32
C LEU A 320 4.82 -14.09 19.18
N GLU A 321 4.11 -15.04 18.55
CA GLU A 321 3.42 -16.13 19.24
C GLU A 321 4.40 -17.03 20.02
N THR A 322 5.56 -17.36 19.45
CA THR A 322 6.57 -18.17 20.13
C THR A 322 7.32 -17.43 21.23
N SER A 323 7.29 -16.10 21.22
CA SER A 323 8.07 -15.24 22.11
C SER A 323 7.22 -14.55 23.20
N GLY A 324 6.06 -15.13 23.52
CA GLY A 324 5.28 -14.73 24.71
C GLY A 324 4.08 -13.81 24.45
N TYR A 325 3.77 -13.48 23.20
CA TYR A 325 2.56 -12.73 22.84
C TYR A 325 1.42 -13.63 22.32
N SER A 326 1.49 -14.93 22.63
CA SER A 326 0.45 -15.89 22.25
C SER A 326 -0.93 -15.44 22.74
N GLY A 327 -1.91 -15.44 21.84
CA GLY A 327 -3.28 -15.00 22.11
C GLY A 327 -3.48 -13.48 22.22
N GLN A 328 -2.42 -12.66 22.13
CA GLN A 328 -2.47 -11.20 22.33
C GLN A 328 -2.27 -10.43 21.02
N ILE A 329 -2.35 -11.11 19.87
CA ILE A 329 -2.08 -10.55 18.55
C ILE A 329 -3.35 -10.59 17.71
N VAL A 330 -3.58 -9.53 16.95
CA VAL A 330 -4.62 -9.46 15.92
C VAL A 330 -4.01 -9.07 14.57
N LEU A 331 -4.51 -9.69 13.50
CA LEU A 331 -4.10 -9.37 12.14
C LEU A 331 -5.09 -8.38 11.52
N PHE A 332 -4.59 -7.45 10.72
CA PHE A 332 -5.41 -6.54 9.93
C PHE A 332 -4.85 -6.47 8.50
N ASN A 333 -5.62 -6.90 7.51
CA ASN A 333 -5.22 -6.84 6.10
C ASN A 333 -6.44 -6.74 5.18
N GLY A 334 -6.24 -6.66 3.86
CA GLY A 334 -7.33 -6.44 2.90
C GLY A 334 -8.42 -7.52 2.90
N THR A 335 -8.10 -8.75 3.33
CA THR A 335 -9.01 -9.91 3.24
C THR A 335 -9.44 -10.47 4.59
N ASN A 336 -8.59 -10.38 5.62
CA ASN A 336 -8.77 -10.91 6.97
C ASN A 336 -9.40 -12.32 7.02
N THR A 337 -8.83 -13.24 6.23
CA THR A 337 -9.37 -14.59 6.03
C THR A 337 -8.90 -15.62 7.05
N ASP A 338 -8.03 -15.25 7.99
CA ASP A 338 -7.53 -16.16 9.02
C ASP A 338 -8.61 -16.54 10.06
N ASP A 339 -8.40 -17.68 10.71
CA ASP A 339 -9.39 -18.26 11.62
C ASP A 339 -9.63 -17.41 12.87
N ILE A 340 -8.61 -16.67 13.33
CA ILE A 340 -8.75 -15.76 14.48
C ILE A 340 -9.64 -14.58 14.08
N SER A 341 -9.38 -13.94 12.95
CA SER A 341 -10.21 -12.85 12.44
C SER A 341 -11.67 -13.28 12.25
N LYS A 342 -11.92 -14.47 11.68
CA LYS A 342 -13.27 -15.04 11.54
C LYS A 342 -13.94 -15.25 12.88
N LYS A 343 -13.22 -15.77 13.88
CA LYS A 343 -13.74 -15.98 15.23
C LYS A 343 -14.11 -14.64 15.89
N VAL A 344 -13.19 -13.68 15.89
CA VAL A 344 -13.40 -12.33 16.42
C VAL A 344 -14.63 -11.68 15.79
N TYR A 345 -14.78 -11.78 14.46
CA TYR A 345 -15.95 -11.27 13.76
C TYR A 345 -17.27 -11.92 14.20
N ASN A 346 -17.31 -13.25 14.29
CA ASN A 346 -18.52 -13.97 14.70
C ASN A 346 -18.91 -13.60 16.14
N ASP A 347 -17.94 -13.56 17.06
CA ASP A 347 -18.16 -13.18 18.46
C ASP A 347 -18.64 -11.72 18.55
N TRP A 348 -18.08 -10.81 17.74
CA TRP A 348 -18.47 -9.41 17.67
C TRP A 348 -19.89 -9.22 17.12
N ILE A 349 -20.29 -9.97 16.09
CA ILE A 349 -21.67 -9.94 15.55
C ILE A 349 -22.67 -10.41 16.60
N VAL A 350 -22.36 -11.47 17.34
CA VAL A 350 -23.24 -11.94 18.43
C VAL A 350 -23.36 -10.89 19.53
N LYS A 351 -22.24 -10.28 19.95
CA LYS A 351 -22.21 -9.20 20.95
C LYS A 351 -23.01 -7.96 20.53
N ASN A 352 -23.06 -7.66 19.23
CA ASN A 352 -23.64 -6.42 18.69
C ASN A 352 -24.94 -6.60 17.91
N LYS A 353 -25.59 -7.76 17.96
CA LYS A 353 -26.76 -8.11 17.14
C LYS A 353 -27.94 -7.10 17.17
N ASN A 354 -28.06 -6.32 18.25
CA ASN A 354 -29.11 -5.32 18.44
C ASN A 354 -28.57 -3.89 18.60
N THR A 355 -27.39 -3.60 18.06
CA THR A 355 -26.80 -2.26 18.11
C THR A 355 -26.64 -1.70 16.70
N ASP A 356 -26.55 -0.38 16.59
CA ASP A 356 -26.33 0.32 15.32
C ASP A 356 -24.89 0.15 14.79
N LYS A 357 -24.06 -0.67 15.46
CA LYS A 357 -22.68 -0.94 15.02
C LYS A 357 -22.63 -1.84 13.79
N ILE A 358 -23.61 -2.73 13.61
CA ILE A 358 -23.63 -3.65 12.46
C ILE A 358 -24.17 -2.91 11.24
N THR A 359 -23.30 -2.73 10.25
CA THR A 359 -23.62 -1.97 9.03
C THR A 359 -24.26 -2.83 7.94
N GLY A 360 -24.17 -4.16 8.08
CA GLY A 360 -24.61 -5.13 7.06
C GLY A 360 -23.58 -5.34 5.95
N SER A 361 -22.48 -4.56 5.94
CA SER A 361 -21.32 -4.79 5.08
C SER A 361 -20.31 -5.64 5.82
N LYS A 362 -20.15 -6.89 5.39
CA LYS A 362 -19.22 -7.85 6.02
C LYS A 362 -17.80 -7.31 6.14
N SER A 363 -17.31 -6.58 5.14
CA SER A 363 -15.95 -6.02 5.17
C SER A 363 -15.81 -4.89 6.19
N ALA A 364 -16.79 -3.98 6.26
CA ALA A 364 -16.78 -2.89 7.23
C ALA A 364 -16.94 -3.42 8.66
N ASP A 365 -17.87 -4.37 8.86
CA ASP A 365 -18.13 -4.99 10.14
C ASP A 365 -16.91 -5.83 10.61
N MET A 366 -16.22 -6.52 9.70
CA MET A 366 -14.95 -7.22 10.01
C MET A 366 -13.88 -6.24 10.50
N ARG A 367 -13.67 -5.12 9.79
CA ARG A 367 -12.70 -4.10 10.21
C ARG A 367 -13.04 -3.52 11.58
N ALA A 368 -14.32 -3.20 11.81
CA ALA A 368 -14.79 -2.71 13.11
C ALA A 368 -14.57 -3.74 14.23
N ALA A 369 -14.86 -5.02 13.98
CA ALA A 369 -14.66 -6.10 14.93
C ALA A 369 -13.19 -6.25 15.34
N LEU A 370 -12.26 -6.19 14.37
CA LEU A 370 -10.83 -6.30 14.64
C LEU A 370 -10.27 -5.10 15.40
N VAL A 371 -10.76 -3.88 15.11
CA VAL A 371 -10.39 -2.66 15.84
C VAL A 371 -10.92 -2.71 17.28
N ASP A 372 -12.17 -3.14 17.49
CA ASP A 372 -12.75 -3.30 18.83
C ASP A 372 -11.98 -4.38 19.62
N TYR A 373 -11.66 -5.52 19.00
CA TYR A 373 -10.84 -6.57 19.62
C TYR A 373 -9.43 -6.09 19.95
N PHE A 374 -8.80 -5.30 19.07
CA PHE A 374 -7.50 -4.69 19.37
C PHE A 374 -7.58 -3.72 20.54
N ARG A 375 -8.65 -2.95 20.64
CA ARG A 375 -8.87 -2.02 21.75
C ARG A 375 -9.04 -2.77 23.07
N GLU A 376 -9.90 -3.79 23.08
CA GLU A 376 -10.36 -4.44 24.31
C GLU A 376 -9.44 -5.59 24.77
N GLU A 377 -8.92 -6.41 23.85
CA GLU A 377 -8.30 -7.69 24.20
C GLU A 377 -6.85 -7.83 23.71
N ALA A 378 -6.53 -7.54 22.45
CA ALA A 378 -5.19 -7.74 21.91
C ALA A 378 -4.21 -6.61 22.29
N ILE A 379 -2.91 -6.92 22.42
CA ILE A 379 -1.85 -5.95 22.73
C ILE A 379 -1.16 -5.46 21.45
N ILE A 380 -1.08 -6.34 20.45
CA ILE A 380 -0.36 -6.06 19.20
C ILE A 380 -1.32 -6.25 18.01
N MET A 381 -1.40 -5.24 17.15
CA MET A 381 -1.97 -5.38 15.82
C MET A 381 -0.84 -5.47 14.80
N ILE A 382 -0.84 -6.51 13.96
CA ILE A 382 0.05 -6.55 12.79
C ILE A 382 -0.79 -6.21 11.58
N ALA A 383 -0.47 -5.12 10.92
CA ALA A 383 -1.26 -4.53 9.85
C ALA A 383 -0.49 -4.46 8.52
N THR A 384 -1.20 -4.66 7.43
CA THR A 384 -0.78 -4.17 6.11
C THR A 384 -1.28 -2.74 5.90
N GLU A 385 -1.05 -2.19 4.70
CA GLU A 385 -1.49 -0.83 4.34
C GLU A 385 -3.02 -0.68 4.34
N ALA A 386 -3.77 -1.78 4.35
CA ALA A 386 -5.20 -1.77 4.57
C ALA A 386 -5.63 -1.03 5.86
N ALA A 387 -4.75 -0.96 6.87
CA ALA A 387 -5.00 -0.27 8.14
C ALA A 387 -4.51 1.20 8.17
N ALA A 388 -3.81 1.67 7.13
CA ALA A 388 -3.28 3.03 7.10
C ALA A 388 -4.36 4.09 6.87
N GLU A 389 -5.53 3.70 6.38
CA GLU A 389 -6.64 4.59 6.04
C GLU A 389 -7.97 4.08 6.61
N GLY A 390 -8.83 5.01 7.02
CA GLY A 390 -10.23 4.72 7.35
C GLY A 390 -10.49 3.94 8.65
N ILE A 391 -9.52 3.89 9.58
CA ILE A 391 -9.70 3.32 10.92
C ILE A 391 -9.25 4.30 12.02
N ASN A 392 -9.90 4.24 13.19
CA ASN A 392 -9.54 5.06 14.34
C ASN A 392 -8.79 4.23 15.40
N LEU A 393 -7.48 4.46 15.48
CA LEU A 393 -6.58 3.81 16.42
C LEU A 393 -5.97 4.79 17.45
N GLN A 394 -6.65 5.89 17.80
CA GLN A 394 -6.15 6.89 18.75
C GLN A 394 -5.80 6.35 20.14
N PHE A 395 -6.25 5.15 20.49
CA PHE A 395 -5.90 4.44 21.73
C PHE A 395 -4.54 3.72 21.65
N CYS A 396 -3.98 3.55 20.46
CA CYS A 396 -2.68 2.93 20.23
C CYS A 396 -1.57 3.95 20.44
N SER A 397 -0.56 3.59 21.24
CA SER A 397 0.49 4.53 21.66
C SER A 397 1.84 4.25 20.99
N MET A 398 1.96 3.16 20.24
CA MET A 398 3.19 2.78 19.56
C MET A 398 2.92 2.30 18.14
N ILE A 399 3.72 2.82 17.21
CA ILE A 399 3.72 2.42 15.80
C ILE A 399 5.11 1.91 15.46
N ILE A 400 5.18 0.70 14.91
CA ILE A 400 6.39 0.11 14.36
C ILE A 400 6.22 0.02 12.85
N ASN A 401 7.04 0.76 12.11
CA ASN A 401 7.17 0.54 10.68
C ASN A 401 8.22 -0.56 10.47
N TYR A 402 7.77 -1.81 10.36
CA TYR A 402 8.68 -2.93 10.08
C TYR A 402 9.27 -2.76 8.68
N ASP A 403 8.44 -2.37 7.73
CA ASP A 403 8.86 -1.97 6.38
C ASP A 403 8.56 -0.49 6.16
N LEU A 404 9.56 0.23 5.64
CA LEU A 404 9.40 1.63 5.25
C LEU A 404 8.80 1.69 3.84
N PRO A 405 7.66 2.39 3.67
CA PRO A 405 7.10 2.59 2.36
C PRO A 405 8.01 3.50 1.54
N TRP A 406 8.07 3.22 0.23
CA TRP A 406 8.83 4.06 -0.72
C TRP A 406 8.32 5.51 -0.76
N ASN A 407 7.01 5.69 -0.60
CA ASN A 407 6.37 6.99 -0.54
C ASN A 407 6.32 7.49 0.92
N PRO A 408 7.04 8.57 1.27
CA PRO A 408 7.09 9.10 2.63
C PRO A 408 5.72 9.50 3.18
N GLN A 409 4.76 9.79 2.31
CA GLN A 409 3.42 10.21 2.72
C GLN A 409 2.63 9.11 3.39
N ARG A 410 2.89 7.86 3.01
CA ARG A 410 2.30 6.70 3.67
C ARG A 410 2.75 6.60 5.12
N ILE A 411 3.99 7.00 5.42
CA ILE A 411 4.48 7.09 6.81
C ILE A 411 3.62 8.11 7.57
N GLU A 412 3.37 9.28 6.98
CA GLU A 412 2.52 10.29 7.62
C GLU A 412 1.06 9.86 7.75
N GLN A 413 0.51 9.06 6.82
CA GLN A 413 -0.82 8.45 6.95
C GLN A 413 -0.86 7.44 8.10
N ARG A 414 0.14 6.54 8.19
CA ARG A 414 0.25 5.57 9.29
C ARG A 414 0.36 6.24 10.66
N ILE A 415 1.08 7.38 10.76
CA ILE A 415 1.22 8.15 12.00
C ILE A 415 0.00 9.07 12.26
N GLY A 416 -0.74 9.40 11.21
CA GLY A 416 -1.83 10.37 11.18
C GLY A 416 -2.94 10.01 12.13
#